data_AF-A0A327J9G4-F1
#
_entry.id   AF-A0A327J9G4-F1
#
_cell.length_a   1.000
_cell.length_b   1.000
_cell.length_c   1.000
_cell.angle_alpha   90.00
_cell.angle_beta   90.00
_cell.angle_gamma   90.00
#
_symmetry.space_group_name_H-M   'P 1'
#
loop_
_entity.id
_entity.type
_entity.pdbx_description
1 polymer ?
#
loop_
_entity_poly.entity_id
_entity_poly.type
_entity_poly.pdbx_seq_one_letter_code
_entity_poly.pdbx_strand_id
1 'polypeptide(L)'
;MNLVQKLKQFQGNYAFVRWMNAEEYGKIKYVGSDFIQLDIVNISTMEYFETVFIKSSLILEVTVGGADIARIIAEVSSKLPEVY
;
A
#
# COMPACT_ATOMS: atom_id res chain seq x y z
N MET A 1 -14.74 -15.60 -2.77
CA MET A 1 -13.58 -14.78 -3.16
C MET A 1 -12.65 -14.69 -1.97
N ASN A 2 -11.37 -15.06 -2.12
CA ASN A 2 -10.41 -14.95 -1.01
C ASN A 2 -9.79 -13.53 -0.97
N LEU A 3 -9.19 -13.16 0.17
CA LEU A 3 -8.60 -11.83 0.37
C LEU A 3 -7.59 -11.46 -0.73
N VAL A 4 -6.71 -12.41 -1.07
CA VAL A 4 -5.66 -12.24 -2.08
C VAL A 4 -6.23 -11.92 -3.46
N GLN A 5 -7.29 -12.64 -3.89
CA GLN A 5 -7.98 -12.37 -5.14
C GLN A 5 -8.61 -10.98 -5.17
N LYS A 6 -9.12 -10.50 -4.03
CA LYS A 6 -9.66 -9.14 -3.92
C LYS A 6 -8.52 -8.11 -3.98
N LEU A 7 -7.40 -8.36 -3.31
CA LEU A 7 -6.22 -7.48 -3.31
C LEU A 7 -5.59 -7.32 -4.69
N LYS A 8 -5.67 -8.34 -5.57
CA LYS A 8 -5.22 -8.22 -6.96
C LYS A 8 -5.87 -7.06 -7.72
N GLN A 9 -7.12 -6.72 -7.39
CA GLN A 9 -7.83 -5.58 -8.00
C GLN A 9 -7.28 -4.22 -7.56
N PHE A 10 -6.54 -4.19 -6.45
CA PHE A 10 -5.95 -2.99 -5.87
C PHE A 10 -4.44 -2.93 -6.08
N GLN A 11 -3.88 -3.77 -6.94
CA GLN A 11 -2.48 -3.67 -7.31
C GLN A 11 -2.22 -2.32 -8.00
N GLY A 12 -1.19 -1.61 -7.55
CA GLY A 12 -0.89 -0.25 -7.95
C GLY A 12 -1.53 0.82 -7.08
N ASN A 13 -2.47 0.48 -6.19
CA ASN A 13 -3.11 1.44 -5.30
C ASN A 13 -2.35 1.61 -3.99
N TYR A 14 -2.54 2.76 -3.35
CA TYR A 14 -2.15 2.97 -1.97
C TYR A 14 -3.18 2.36 -1.03
N ALA A 15 -2.69 1.76 0.05
CA ALA A 15 -3.50 1.14 1.06
C ALA A 15 -2.84 1.29 2.44
N PHE A 16 -3.69 1.26 3.45
CA PHE A 16 -3.29 0.95 4.81
C PHE A 16 -3.33 -0.56 4.97
N VAL A 17 -2.28 -1.15 5.54
CA VAL A 17 -2.15 -2.58 5.77
C VAL A 17 -1.75 -2.82 7.22
N ARG A 18 -2.58 -3.57 7.94
CA ARG A 18 -2.27 -4.06 9.28
C ARG A 18 -1.92 -5.54 9.20
N TRP A 19 -0.74 -5.90 9.69
CA TRP A 19 -0.22 -7.25 9.64
C TRP A 19 0.60 -7.56 10.89
N MET A 20 0.32 -8.68 11.54
CA MET A 20 0.85 -9.00 12.87
C MET A 20 0.73 -7.82 13.85
N ASN A 21 1.85 -7.21 14.23
CA ASN A 21 1.94 -6.08 15.17
C ASN A 21 2.36 -4.77 14.47
N ALA A 22 2.32 -4.73 13.13
CA ALA A 22 2.72 -3.58 12.32
C ALA A 22 1.52 -2.99 11.57
N GLU A 23 1.57 -1.68 11.38
CA GLU A 23 0.56 -0.85 10.74
C GLU A 23 1.24 0.08 9.75
N GLU A 24 1.06 -0.19 8.46
CA GLU A 24 1.85 0.46 7.42
C GLU A 24 0.95 1.08 6.36
N TYR A 25 1.34 2.27 5.91
CA TYR A 25 0.78 2.90 4.72
C TYR A 25 1.72 2.64 3.55
N GLY A 26 1.21 2.18 2.42
CA GLY A 26 2.08 1.87 1.30
C GLY A 26 1.36 1.61 0.00
N LYS A 27 2.13 1.50 -1.08
CA LYS A 27 1.64 1.13 -2.40
C LYS A 27 1.73 -0.38 -2.58
N ILE A 28 0.61 -1.02 -2.91
CA ILE A 28 0.57 -2.45 -3.21
C ILE A 28 1.22 -2.65 -4.58
N LYS A 29 2.48 -3.07 -4.63
CA LYS A 29 3.22 -3.24 -5.89
C LYS A 29 2.83 -4.51 -6.62
N TYR A 30 2.67 -5.59 -5.87
CA TYR A 30 2.39 -6.89 -6.43
C TYR A 30 1.56 -7.74 -5.45
N VAL A 31 0.63 -8.51 -5.99
CA VAL A 31 -0.17 -9.47 -5.23
C VAL A 31 0.05 -10.87 -5.81
N GLY A 32 0.87 -11.65 -5.12
CA GLY A 32 1.18 -13.04 -5.45
C GLY A 32 0.05 -13.99 -5.05
N SER A 33 0.35 -15.29 -5.07
CA SER A 33 -0.57 -16.33 -4.57
C SER A 33 -0.65 -16.37 -3.04
N ASP A 34 0.46 -16.06 -2.37
CA ASP A 34 0.71 -16.33 -0.95
C ASP A 34 1.40 -15.16 -0.23
N PHE A 35 1.72 -14.09 -0.94
CA PHE A 35 2.23 -12.85 -0.37
C PHE A 35 1.75 -11.61 -1.14
N ILE A 36 1.91 -10.44 -0.51
CA ILE A 36 1.86 -9.14 -1.17
C ILE A 36 3.20 -8.43 -1.03
N GLN A 37 3.54 -7.63 -2.03
CA GLN A 37 4.68 -6.71 -1.98
C GLN A 37 4.14 -5.30 -1.75
N LEU A 38 4.58 -4.67 -0.67
CA LEU A 38 4.17 -3.33 -0.25
C LEU A 38 5.38 -2.41 -0.22
N ASP A 39 5.34 -1.32 -0.98
CA ASP A 39 6.30 -0.22 -0.83
C ASP A 39 5.76 0.74 0.23
N ILE A 40 6.41 0.78 1.39
CA ILE A 40 5.97 1.55 2.54
C ILE A 40 6.33 3.02 2.35
N VAL A 41 5.36 3.88 2.65
CA VAL A 41 5.49 5.35 2.67
C VAL A 41 5.56 5.80 4.12
N ASN A 42 6.61 6.53 4.46
CA ASN A 42 6.69 7.19 5.76
C ASN A 42 5.70 8.36 5.78
N ILE A 43 4.68 8.31 6.64
CA ILE A 43 3.63 9.34 6.73
C ILE A 43 4.13 10.70 7.23
N SER A 44 5.32 10.78 7.81
CA SER A 44 5.91 12.05 8.28
C SER A 44 6.71 12.75 7.18
N THR A 45 7.44 11.99 6.35
CA THR A 45 8.28 12.55 5.28
C THR A 45 7.64 12.46 3.89
N MET A 46 6.63 11.62 3.73
CA MET A 46 5.98 11.28 2.46
C MET A 46 6.98 10.74 1.41
N GLU A 47 7.94 9.96 1.88
CA GLU A 47 8.93 9.27 1.08
C GLU A 47 8.82 7.76 1.25
N TYR A 48 9.17 7.04 0.19
CA TYR A 48 9.33 5.59 0.25
C TYR A 48 10.63 5.24 0.96
N PHE A 49 10.56 4.34 1.94
CA PHE A 49 11.75 3.95 2.70
C PHE A 49 12.03 2.45 2.69
N GLU A 50 11.01 1.61 2.51
CA GLU A 50 11.17 0.16 2.57
C GLU A 50 10.19 -0.56 1.63
N THR A 51 10.61 -1.70 1.09
CA THR A 51 9.74 -2.64 0.39
C THR A 51 9.63 -3.92 1.21
N VAL A 52 8.41 -4.29 1.60
CA VAL A 52 8.15 -5.46 2.45
C VAL A 52 7.32 -6.50 1.71
N PHE A 53 7.68 -7.76 1.93
CA PHE A 53 6.93 -8.93 1.46
C PHE A 53 6.12 -9.51 2.62
N ILE A 54 4.81 -9.37 2.58
CA ILE A 54 3.90 -9.79 3.65
C ILE A 54 3.18 -11.05 3.21
N LYS A 55 3.37 -12.15 3.95
CA LYS A 55 2.62 -13.38 3.71
C LYS A 55 1.13 -13.13 3.89
N SER A 56 0.31 -13.55 2.93
CA SER A 56 -1.14 -13.24 2.89
C SER A 56 -1.89 -13.66 4.14
N SER A 57 -1.45 -14.74 4.80
CA SER A 57 -2.05 -15.25 6.04
C SER A 57 -1.78 -14.38 7.28
N LEU A 58 -0.84 -13.44 7.20
CA LEU A 58 -0.49 -12.53 8.29
C LEU A 58 -1.22 -11.18 8.21
N ILE A 59 -1.91 -10.93 7.09
CA ILE A 59 -2.68 -9.71 6.87
C ILE A 59 -3.96 -9.80 7.69
N LEU A 60 -4.14 -8.83 8.59
CA LEU A 60 -5.33 -8.72 9.43
C LEU A 60 -6.36 -7.80 8.79
N GLU A 61 -5.89 -6.72 8.16
CA GLU A 61 -6.75 -5.68 7.59
C GLU A 61 -6.06 -4.98 6.43
N VAL A 62 -6.86 -4.63 5.41
CA VAL A 62 -6.43 -3.74 4.33
C VAL A 62 -7.53 -2.73 4.07
N THR A 63 -7.18 -1.45 4.16
CA THR A 63 -8.08 -0.34 3.86
C THR A 63 -7.56 0.40 2.64
N VAL A 64 -8.35 0.36 1.57
CA VAL A 64 -8.05 1.05 0.32
C VAL A 64 -8.95 2.29 0.26
N GLY A 65 -8.34 3.47 0.48
CA GLY A 65 -9.06 4.74 0.57
C GLY A 65 -9.08 5.32 1.99
N GLY A 66 -9.79 6.45 2.16
CA GLY A 66 -9.78 7.23 3.40
C GLY A 66 -8.95 8.51 3.30
N ALA A 67 -9.08 9.38 4.31
CA ALA A 67 -8.46 10.70 4.30
C ALA A 67 -6.93 10.64 4.22
N ASP A 68 -6.31 9.70 4.94
CA ASP A 68 -4.85 9.55 4.95
C ASP A 68 -4.31 9.06 3.60
N ILE A 69 -4.99 8.09 2.99
CA ILE A 69 -4.64 7.59 1.64
C ILE A 69 -4.78 8.70 0.60
N ALA A 70 -5.85 9.50 0.68
CA ALA A 70 -6.03 10.64 -0.22
C ALA A 70 -4.90 11.67 -0.08
N ARG A 71 -4.43 11.94 1.15
CA ARG A 71 -3.29 12.83 1.42
C ARG A 71 -2.00 12.31 0.80
N ILE A 72 -1.69 11.02 0.98
CA ILE A 72 -0.49 10.39 0.41
C ILE A 72 -0.52 10.49 -1.12
N ILE A 73 -1.67 10.19 -1.74
CA ILE A 73 -1.84 10.30 -3.19
C ILE A 73 -1.59 11.73 -3.66
N ALA A 74 -2.20 12.72 -3.01
CA ALA A 74 -2.03 14.13 -3.38
C ALA A 74 -0.56 14.57 -3.33
N GLU A 75 0.16 14.18 -2.27
CA GLU A 75 1.58 14.52 -2.11
C GLU A 75 2.48 13.80 -3.13
N VAL A 76 2.23 12.52 -3.41
CA VAL A 76 3.01 11.84 -4.45
C VAL A 76 2.72 12.41 -5.83
N SER A 77 1.47 12.79 -6.09
CA SER A 77 1.07 13.43 -7.34
C SER A 77 1.67 14.82 -7.52
N SER A 78 1.87 15.60 -6.44
CA SER A 78 2.50 16.94 -6.53
C SER A 78 3.98 16.87 -6.92
N LYS A 79 4.63 15.73 -6.66
CA LYS A 79 6.03 15.46 -7.02
C LYS A 79 6.21 14.86 -8.42
N LEU A 80 5.12 14.61 -9.16
CA LEU A 80 5.23 14.13 -10.53
C LEU A 80 5.74 15.27 -11.43
N PRO A 81 6.64 14.97 -12.38
CA PRO A 81 7.08 15.96 -13.34
C PRO A 81 5.88 16.48 -14.15
N GLU A 82 5.88 17.78 -14.46
CA GLU A 82 4.88 18.38 -15.34
C GLU A 82 4.93 17.66 -16.69
N VAL A 83 3.81 17.04 -17.06
CA VAL A 83 3.65 16.41 -18.37
C VAL A 83 3.29 17.53 -19.35
N TYR A 84 4.29 18.04 -20.08
CA TYR A 84 4.12 18.96 -21.20
C TYR A 84 3.83 18.21 -22.51
#